data_AF-A0A9E5VCP0-F1
#
_entry.id   AF-A0A9E5VCP0-F1
#
_cell.length_a   1.000
_cell.length_b   1.000
_cell.length_c   1.000
_cell.angle_alpha   90.00
_cell.angle_beta   90.00
_cell.angle_gamma   90.00
#
_symmetry.space_group_name_H-M   'P 1'
#
loop_
_entity.id
_entity.type
_entity.pdbx_description
1 polymer ?
#
loop_
_entity_poly.entity_id
_entity_poly.type
_entity_poly.pdbx_seq_one_letter_code
_entity_poly.pdbx_strand_id
1 'polypeptide(L)'
;MNRRTTKSAARFRSKRGMASALIIMLLVLLIFFGVLSLVASAADLRLAKKRAEWNQAYYLADAQAVDFLAALDGYCSGLDADQAEALLTEWLDGQQNITDWSLESMTEEQGALSLAALVLSQTGQGQGIAVRLTIRTGRSMEGRSITIEEWRQWQPPFEYGDSKGGLWEG
;
A
#
# COMPACT_ATOMS: atom_id res chain seq x y z
N MET A 1 21.69 -55.69 -82.10
CA MET A 1 22.69 -54.98 -81.28
C MET A 1 21.98 -54.13 -80.23
N ASN A 2 22.45 -54.19 -78.97
CA ASN A 2 21.83 -53.81 -77.70
C ASN A 2 21.08 -52.46 -77.56
N ARG A 3 19.90 -52.52 -76.89
CA ARG A 3 19.25 -51.38 -76.22
C ARG A 3 19.87 -51.20 -74.82
N ARG A 4 20.45 -50.03 -74.51
CA ARG A 4 20.83 -49.64 -73.14
C ARG A 4 19.73 -48.76 -72.56
N THR A 5 18.97 -49.30 -71.62
CA THR A 5 18.06 -48.55 -70.75
C THR A 5 18.87 -47.89 -69.64
N THR A 6 18.97 -46.56 -69.62
CA THR A 6 19.55 -45.81 -68.49
C THR A 6 18.51 -45.70 -67.38
N LYS A 7 18.71 -46.45 -66.29
CA LYS A 7 17.89 -46.32 -65.07
C LYS A 7 18.22 -44.99 -64.40
N SER A 8 17.26 -44.07 -64.37
CA SER A 8 17.29 -42.89 -63.50
C SER A 8 17.25 -43.34 -62.04
N ALA A 9 18.33 -43.09 -61.29
CA ALA A 9 18.38 -43.32 -59.86
C ALA A 9 17.63 -42.18 -59.15
N ALA A 10 16.42 -42.48 -58.65
CA ALA A 10 15.69 -41.58 -57.78
C ALA A 10 16.49 -41.36 -56.48
N ARG A 11 17.00 -40.15 -56.29
CA ARG A 11 17.63 -39.73 -55.02
C ARG A 11 16.55 -39.63 -53.94
N PHE A 12 16.55 -40.56 -52.99
CA PHE A 12 15.74 -40.43 -51.77
C PHE A 12 16.24 -39.24 -50.95
N ARG A 13 15.49 -38.13 -51.03
CA ARG A 13 15.66 -36.95 -50.19
C ARG A 13 15.35 -37.35 -48.74
N SER A 14 16.37 -37.40 -47.88
CA SER A 14 16.26 -37.97 -46.54
C SER A 14 15.34 -37.13 -45.63
N LYS A 15 14.20 -37.70 -45.21
CA LYS A 15 13.23 -37.06 -44.29
C LYS A 15 13.69 -37.02 -42.82
N ARG A 16 14.82 -37.67 -42.49
CA ARG A 16 15.36 -37.78 -41.12
C ARG A 16 15.81 -36.45 -40.51
N GLY A 17 16.25 -35.49 -41.32
CA GLY A 17 16.69 -34.16 -40.83
C GLY A 17 15.54 -33.26 -40.35
N MET A 18 14.35 -33.36 -40.97
CA MET A 18 13.21 -32.51 -40.62
C MET A 18 12.60 -32.87 -39.26
N ALA A 19 12.55 -34.16 -38.91
CA ALA A 19 12.03 -34.59 -37.60
C ALA A 19 12.94 -34.13 -36.44
N SER A 20 14.26 -34.20 -36.61
CA SER A 20 15.23 -33.70 -35.61
C SER A 20 15.12 -32.18 -35.43
N ALA A 21 15.00 -31.43 -36.52
CA ALA A 21 14.81 -29.98 -36.46
C ALA A 21 13.53 -29.57 -35.72
N LEU A 22 12.42 -30.30 -35.93
CA LEU A 22 11.17 -30.06 -35.20
C LEU A 22 11.30 -30.34 -33.70
N ILE A 23 11.98 -31.42 -33.32
CA ILE A 23 12.21 -31.76 -31.90
C ILE A 23 13.07 -30.68 -31.23
N ILE A 24 14.14 -30.24 -31.89
CA ILE A 24 15.01 -29.17 -31.38
C ILE A 24 14.23 -27.86 -31.26
N MET A 25 13.43 -27.50 -32.27
CA MET A 25 12.59 -26.30 -32.23
C MET A 25 11.59 -26.36 -31.07
N LEU A 26 10.93 -27.50 -30.86
CA LEU A 26 10.02 -27.70 -29.74
C LEU A 26 10.73 -27.58 -28.39
N LEU A 27 11.92 -28.19 -28.25
CA LEU A 27 12.71 -28.13 -27.03
C LEU A 27 13.14 -26.69 -26.71
N VAL A 28 13.56 -25.93 -27.71
CA VAL A 28 13.90 -24.51 -27.57
C VAL A 28 12.68 -23.69 -27.14
N LEU A 29 11.51 -23.92 -27.76
CA LEU A 29 10.27 -23.26 -27.35
C LEU A 29 9.89 -23.59 -25.90
N LEU A 30 10.01 -24.85 -25.49
CA LEU A 30 9.74 -25.26 -24.10
C LEU A 30 10.69 -24.59 -23.11
N ILE A 31 11.98 -24.46 -23.45
CA ILE A 31 12.95 -23.72 -22.62
C ILE A 31 12.51 -22.26 -22.50
N PHE A 32 12.17 -21.60 -23.61
CA PHE A 32 11.72 -20.20 -23.58
C PHE A 32 10.44 -20.03 -22.74
N PHE A 33 9.46 -20.91 -22.89
CA PHE A 33 8.25 -20.89 -22.06
C PHE A 33 8.57 -21.11 -20.58
N GLY A 34 9.50 -22.02 -20.26
CA GLY A 34 9.96 -22.24 -18.89
C GLY A 34 10.62 -20.99 -18.29
N VAL A 35 11.49 -20.32 -19.04
CA VAL A 35 12.14 -19.07 -18.60
C VAL A 35 11.11 -17.96 -18.41
N LEU A 36 10.18 -17.78 -19.35
CA LEU A 36 9.11 -16.78 -19.23
C LEU A 36 8.22 -17.03 -18.00
N SER A 37 7.88 -18.29 -17.74
CA SER A 37 7.10 -18.67 -16.55
C SER A 37 7.84 -18.37 -15.25
N LEU A 38 9.16 -18.59 -15.21
CA LEU A 38 9.98 -18.27 -14.04
C LEU A 38 10.07 -16.75 -13.82
N VAL A 39 10.28 -15.96 -14.88
CA VAL A 39 10.34 -14.50 -14.81
C VAL A 39 9.01 -13.92 -14.34
N ALA A 40 7.89 -14.41 -14.89
CA ALA A 40 6.55 -13.99 -14.45
C ALA A 40 6.34 -14.31 -12.95
N SER A 41 6.67 -15.53 -12.52
CA SER A 41 6.54 -15.95 -11.12
C SER A 41 7.41 -15.10 -10.18
N ALA A 42 8.62 -14.72 -10.60
CA ALA A 42 9.49 -13.85 -9.83
C ALA A 42 8.92 -12.42 -9.70
N ALA A 43 8.31 -11.90 -10.78
CA ALA A 43 7.64 -10.61 -10.75
C ALA A 43 6.42 -10.63 -9.81
N ASP A 44 5.61 -11.69 -9.88
CA ASP A 44 4.45 -11.88 -9.02
C ASP A 44 4.86 -11.99 -7.55
N LEU A 45 5.93 -12.75 -7.24
CA LEU A 45 6.46 -12.85 -5.89
C LEU A 45 6.90 -11.48 -5.34
N ARG A 46 7.57 -10.67 -6.16
CA ARG A 46 8.01 -9.33 -5.77
C ARG A 46 6.81 -8.43 -5.46
N LEU A 47 5.76 -8.48 -6.29
CA LEU A 47 4.53 -7.72 -6.06
C LEU A 47 3.79 -8.21 -4.80
N ALA A 48 3.72 -9.53 -4.59
CA ALA A 48 3.08 -10.11 -3.41
C ALA A 48 3.78 -9.69 -2.12
N LYS A 49 5.12 -9.70 -2.10
CA LYS A 49 5.91 -9.19 -0.97
C LYS A 49 5.63 -7.72 -0.69
N LYS A 50 5.66 -6.87 -1.72
CA LYS A 50 5.38 -5.44 -1.59
C LYS A 50 3.96 -5.18 -1.05
N ARG A 51 2.97 -5.94 -1.53
CA ARG A 51 1.59 -5.87 -1.01
C ARG A 51 1.50 -6.30 0.45
N ALA A 52 2.21 -7.35 0.84
CA ALA A 52 2.25 -7.81 2.23
C ALA A 52 2.86 -6.75 3.16
N GLU A 53 3.98 -6.15 2.75
CA GLU A 53 4.62 -5.05 3.47
C GLU A 53 3.70 -3.84 3.62
N TRP A 54 3.02 -3.43 2.55
CA TRP A 54 2.06 -2.33 2.59
C TRP A 54 0.86 -2.61 3.48
N ASN A 55 0.30 -3.82 3.41
CA ASN A 55 -0.81 -4.20 4.27
C ASN A 55 -0.37 -4.23 5.74
N GLN A 56 0.82 -4.75 6.03
CA GLN A 56 1.37 -4.75 7.37
C GLN A 56 1.55 -3.33 7.90
N ALA A 57 2.11 -2.42 7.11
CA ALA A 57 2.28 -1.02 7.50
C ALA A 57 0.93 -0.34 7.78
N TYR A 58 -0.08 -0.60 6.95
CA TYR A 58 -1.44 -0.13 7.16
C TYR A 58 -2.02 -0.61 8.48
N TYR A 59 -1.99 -1.92 8.77
CA TYR A 59 -2.55 -2.45 10.01
C TYR A 59 -1.80 -1.98 11.26
N LEU A 60 -0.50 -1.73 11.15
CA LEU A 60 0.27 -1.12 12.25
C LEU A 60 -0.15 0.33 12.49
N ALA A 61 -0.38 1.11 11.43
CA ALA A 61 -0.88 2.49 11.55
C ALA A 61 -2.29 2.52 12.15
N ASP A 62 -3.16 1.61 11.71
CA ASP A 62 -4.52 1.46 12.20
C ASP A 62 -4.55 1.12 13.71
N ALA A 63 -3.72 0.16 14.13
CA ALA A 63 -3.56 -0.17 15.55
C ALA A 63 -3.09 1.03 16.39
N GLN A 64 -2.11 1.79 15.88
CA GLN A 64 -1.61 3.00 16.57
C GLN A 64 -2.68 4.08 16.68
N ALA A 65 -3.52 4.24 15.66
CA ALA A 65 -4.64 5.18 15.69
C ALA A 65 -5.74 4.74 16.66
N VAL A 66 -6.00 3.44 16.79
CA VAL A 66 -6.92 2.89 17.79
C VAL A 66 -6.40 3.11 19.21
N ASP A 67 -5.11 2.84 19.45
CA ASP A 67 -4.48 3.08 20.76
C ASP A 67 -4.52 4.57 21.12
N PHE A 68 -4.29 5.44 20.14
CA PHE A 68 -4.44 6.89 20.30
C PHE A 68 -5.87 7.27 20.70
N LEU A 69 -6.89 6.76 19.99
CA LEU A 69 -8.28 7.05 20.33
C LEU A 69 -8.65 6.57 21.74
N ALA A 70 -8.17 5.40 22.15
CA ALA A 70 -8.42 4.88 23.49
C ALA A 70 -7.78 5.76 24.57
N ALA A 71 -6.56 6.25 24.33
CA ALA A 71 -5.88 7.18 25.22
C ALA A 71 -6.60 8.53 25.29
N LEU A 72 -7.07 9.04 24.15
CA LEU A 72 -7.85 10.27 24.05
C LEU A 72 -9.18 10.14 24.81
N ASP A 73 -9.91 9.04 24.63
CA ASP A 73 -11.17 8.77 25.33
C ASP A 73 -10.99 8.75 26.86
N GLY A 74 -9.94 8.07 27.32
CA GLY A 74 -9.56 8.06 28.74
C GLY A 74 -9.28 9.46 29.27
N TYR A 75 -8.58 10.29 28.50
CA TYR A 75 -8.26 11.67 28.88
C TYR A 75 -9.50 12.58 28.90
N CYS A 76 -10.43 12.41 27.95
CA CYS A 76 -11.67 13.16 27.85
C CYS A 76 -12.67 12.88 28.97
N SER A 77 -12.64 11.68 29.57
CA SER A 77 -13.64 11.21 30.56
C SER A 77 -13.73 12.04 31.86
N GLY A 78 -12.78 12.96 32.12
CA GLY A 78 -12.75 13.79 33.33
C GLY A 78 -12.57 15.30 33.07
N LEU A 79 -12.65 15.74 31.81
CA LEU A 79 -12.36 17.13 31.43
C LEU A 79 -13.60 18.03 31.56
N ASP A 80 -13.41 19.17 32.23
CA ASP A 80 -14.37 20.27 32.23
C ASP A 80 -14.30 21.04 30.90
N ALA A 81 -15.45 21.42 30.36
CA ALA A 81 -15.55 22.06 29.03
C ALA A 81 -14.72 23.34 28.91
N ASP A 82 -14.59 24.10 29.99
CA ASP A 82 -13.88 25.39 30.00
C ASP A 82 -12.35 25.24 29.91
N GLN A 83 -11.80 24.07 30.28
CA GLN A 83 -10.36 23.79 30.26
C GLN A 83 -9.97 22.72 29.24
N ALA A 84 -10.96 22.08 28.61
CA ALA A 84 -10.77 20.99 27.67
C ALA A 84 -9.81 21.35 26.54
N GLU A 85 -9.98 22.51 25.91
CA GLU A 85 -9.17 22.92 24.77
C GLU A 85 -7.68 23.06 25.13
N ALA A 86 -7.38 23.75 26.24
CA ALA A 86 -6.00 23.96 26.69
C ALA A 86 -5.31 22.65 27.09
N LEU A 87 -6.01 21.80 27.83
CA LEU A 87 -5.47 20.52 28.31
C LEU A 87 -5.28 19.51 27.18
N LEU A 88 -6.21 19.46 26.22
CA LEU A 88 -6.08 18.62 25.04
C LEU A 88 -4.92 19.07 24.14
N THR A 89 -4.74 20.38 23.97
CA THR A 89 -3.61 20.94 23.22
C THR A 89 -2.27 20.51 23.85
N GLU A 90 -2.13 20.66 25.17
CA GLU A 90 -0.92 20.23 25.90
C GLU A 90 -0.68 18.72 25.78
N TRP A 91 -1.75 17.92 25.91
CA TRP A 91 -1.65 16.47 25.79
C TRP A 91 -1.27 16.02 24.37
N LEU A 92 -1.82 16.66 23.33
CA LEU A 92 -1.54 16.39 21.93
C LEU A 92 -0.08 16.74 21.56
N ASP A 93 0.43 17.87 22.05
CA ASP A 93 1.84 18.25 21.90
C ASP A 93 2.81 17.24 22.54
N GLY A 94 2.36 16.54 23.60
CA GLY A 94 3.13 15.48 24.25
C GLY A 94 3.20 14.16 23.47
N GLN A 95 2.41 13.98 22.41
CA GLN A 95 2.35 12.71 21.66
C GLN A 95 3.38 12.65 20.55
N GLN A 96 4.28 11.65 20.60
CA GLN A 96 5.34 11.47 19.59
C GLN A 96 4.85 10.89 18.26
N ASN A 97 3.68 10.22 18.24
CA ASN A 97 3.18 9.51 17.07
C ASN A 97 2.18 10.32 16.24
N ILE A 98 1.93 11.57 16.63
CA ILE A 98 0.94 12.45 15.99
C ILE A 98 1.67 13.61 15.34
N THR A 99 1.23 13.97 14.15
CA THR A 99 1.69 15.14 13.42
C THR A 99 0.49 15.85 12.80
N ASP A 100 0.69 17.08 12.32
CA ASP A 100 -0.30 17.83 11.53
C ASP A 100 -1.70 17.84 12.15
N TRP A 101 -1.77 18.04 13.47
CA TRP A 101 -3.03 18.06 14.20
C TRP A 101 -3.56 19.49 14.33
N SER A 102 -4.88 19.63 14.34
CA SER A 102 -5.58 20.90 14.58
C SER A 102 -6.80 20.67 15.45
N LEU A 103 -7.02 21.57 16.41
CA LEU A 103 -8.16 21.56 17.31
C LEU A 103 -8.96 22.85 17.10
N GLU A 104 -10.26 22.72 16.84
CA GLU A 104 -11.16 23.84 16.60
C GLU A 104 -12.41 23.71 17.49
N SER A 105 -12.82 24.79 18.13
CA SER A 105 -14.08 24.82 18.89
C SER A 105 -15.29 24.93 17.98
N MET A 106 -16.30 24.10 18.22
CA MET A 106 -17.54 24.16 17.46
C MET A 106 -18.43 25.28 18.01
N THR A 107 -18.71 26.28 17.18
CA THR A 107 -19.54 27.44 17.56
C THR A 107 -21.02 27.09 17.76
N GLU A 108 -21.46 25.92 17.28
CA GLU A 108 -22.85 25.46 17.35
C GLU A 108 -23.18 24.66 18.63
N GLU A 109 -22.21 23.99 19.26
CA GLU A 109 -22.39 23.19 20.48
C GLU A 109 -21.39 23.61 21.57
N GLN A 110 -21.88 24.16 22.69
CA GLN A 110 -21.02 24.47 23.84
C GLN A 110 -20.35 23.20 24.37
N GLY A 111 -19.00 23.21 24.42
CA GLY A 111 -18.20 22.09 24.90
C GLY A 111 -17.89 21.02 23.84
N ALA A 112 -18.23 21.25 22.57
CA ALA A 112 -17.82 20.39 21.46
C ALA A 112 -16.56 20.94 20.75
N LEU A 113 -15.59 20.06 20.52
CA LEU A 113 -14.33 20.36 19.85
C LEU A 113 -14.17 19.43 18.64
N SER A 114 -13.71 19.96 17.52
CA SER A 114 -13.32 19.19 16.33
C SER A 114 -11.80 19.02 16.33
N LEU A 115 -11.33 17.78 16.35
CA LEU A 115 -9.91 17.43 16.24
C LEU A 115 -9.66 16.76 14.88
N ALA A 116 -8.73 17.32 14.11
CA ALA A 116 -8.10 16.62 12.99
C ALA A 116 -6.67 16.23 13.42
N ALA A 117 -6.26 15.00 13.17
CA ALA A 117 -4.92 14.53 13.53
C ALA A 117 -4.41 13.50 12.53
N LEU A 118 -3.09 13.50 12.28
CA LEU A 118 -2.41 12.49 11.49
C LEU A 118 -1.56 11.60 12.40
N VAL A 119 -1.98 10.34 12.54
CA VAL A 119 -1.24 9.31 13.28
C VAL A 119 -0.30 8.58 12.33
N LEU A 120 1.01 8.69 12.55
CA LEU A 120 2.02 8.11 11.66
C LEU A 120 2.48 6.73 12.13
N SER A 121 2.67 5.82 11.17
CA SER A 121 3.33 4.54 11.43
C SER A 121 4.81 4.73 11.72
N GLN A 122 5.28 4.17 12.82
CA GLN A 122 6.70 4.15 13.21
C GLN A 122 7.61 3.34 12.26
N THR A 123 7.06 2.69 11.24
CA THR A 123 7.80 1.78 10.34
C THR A 123 8.53 2.48 9.17
N GLY A 124 8.55 3.81 9.12
CA GLY A 124 9.40 4.58 8.20
C GLY A 124 8.93 4.65 6.73
N GLN A 125 7.80 4.03 6.38
CA GLN A 125 7.21 4.15 5.03
C GLN A 125 6.29 5.38 4.85
N GLY A 126 6.26 6.27 5.84
CA GLY A 126 5.44 7.48 5.82
C GLY A 126 3.92 7.21 5.80
N GLN A 127 3.46 5.97 5.95
CA GLN A 127 2.02 5.68 6.00
C GLN A 127 1.45 6.08 7.36
N GLY A 128 0.21 6.53 7.38
CA GLY A 128 -0.49 6.91 8.60
C GLY A 128 -2.00 6.79 8.46
N ILE A 129 -2.71 7.16 9.52
CA ILE A 129 -4.15 7.32 9.54
C ILE A 129 -4.46 8.79 9.82
N ALA A 130 -5.15 9.42 8.89
CA ALA A 130 -5.78 10.71 9.12
C ALA A 130 -7.13 10.48 9.80
N VAL A 131 -7.30 11.05 10.98
CA VAL A 131 -8.53 10.95 11.78
C VAL A 131 -9.13 12.34 11.93
N ARG A 132 -10.46 12.42 11.75
CA ARG A 132 -11.25 13.58 12.17
C ARG A 132 -12.29 13.11 13.17
N LEU A 133 -12.37 13.80 14.29
CA LEU A 133 -13.23 13.40 15.39
C LEU A 133 -13.83 14.62 16.09
N THR A 134 -15.03 14.43 16.63
CA THR A 134 -15.71 15.40 17.48
C THR A 134 -15.63 14.93 18.92
N ILE A 135 -15.04 15.75 19.78
CA ILE A 135 -14.92 15.54 21.22
C ILE A 135 -15.99 16.38 21.91
N ARG A 136 -16.86 15.74 22.69
CA ARG A 136 -17.78 16.41 23.60
C ARG A 136 -17.18 16.38 24.99
N THR A 137 -17.22 17.51 25.69
CA THR A 137 -16.66 17.69 27.03
C THR A 137 -17.71 18.27 27.98
N GLY A 138 -17.64 17.93 29.26
CA GLY A 138 -18.62 18.37 30.27
C GLY A 138 -19.10 17.26 31.21
N ARG A 139 -19.49 17.66 32.43
CA ARG A 139 -19.82 16.75 33.56
C ARG A 139 -21.10 15.92 33.41
N SER A 140 -21.89 16.14 32.36
CA SER A 140 -23.17 15.47 32.14
C SER A 140 -23.12 14.62 30.87
N MET A 141 -22.10 13.79 30.70
CA MET A 141 -22.03 12.85 29.58
C MET A 141 -22.72 11.52 29.91
N GLU A 142 -24.01 11.42 29.59
CA GLU A 142 -24.65 10.14 29.29
C GLU A 142 -24.43 9.82 27.79
N GLY A 143 -23.19 9.48 27.39
CA GLY A 143 -22.89 9.23 25.98
C GLY A 143 -21.40 9.00 25.69
N ARG A 144 -21.07 8.69 24.43
CA ARG A 144 -19.68 8.66 23.94
C ARG A 144 -19.14 10.10 23.88
N SER A 145 -18.06 10.34 24.61
CA SER A 145 -17.23 11.56 24.58
C SER A 145 -16.63 11.84 23.21
N ILE A 146 -16.39 10.81 22.39
CA ILE A 146 -15.72 10.93 21.10
C ILE A 146 -16.58 10.31 20.00
N THR A 147 -16.78 11.06 18.92
CA THR A 147 -17.41 10.60 17.68
C THR A 147 -16.39 10.69 16.55
N ILE A 148 -16.23 9.61 15.78
CA ILE A 148 -15.30 9.57 14.64
C ILE A 148 -16.08 10.01 13.39
N GLU A 149 -15.62 11.08 12.75
CA GLU A 149 -16.22 11.65 11.53
C GLU A 149 -15.49 11.14 10.28
N GLU A 150 -14.16 11.03 10.33
CA GLU A 150 -13.34 10.56 9.20
C GLU A 150 -12.25 9.62 9.71
N TRP A 151 -12.08 8.49 9.01
CA TRP A 151 -10.97 7.55 9.20
C TRP A 151 -10.39 7.20 7.83
N ARG A 152 -9.23 7.76 7.49
CA ARG A 152 -8.66 7.62 6.15
C ARG A 152 -7.20 7.25 6.22
N GLN A 153 -6.80 6.27 5.40
CA GLN A 153 -5.39 5.99 5.19
C GLN A 153 -4.71 7.22 4.57
N TRP A 154 -3.60 7.62 5.16
CA TRP A 154 -2.72 8.67 4.65
C TRP A 154 -1.41 8.07 4.15
N GLN A 155 -0.92 8.63 3.06
CA GLN A 155 0.37 8.32 2.47
C GLN A 155 1.01 9.64 2.05
N PRO A 156 2.35 9.76 2.10
CA PRO A 156 3.01 10.97 1.69
C PRO A 156 2.70 11.21 0.20
N PRO A 157 2.49 12.46 -0.22
CA PRO A 157 2.34 12.77 -1.63
C PRO A 157 3.55 12.23 -2.39
N PHE A 158 3.30 11.65 -3.56
CA PHE A 158 4.37 11.15 -4.41
C PHE A 158 5.28 12.33 -4.79
N GLU A 159 6.51 12.33 -4.27
CA GLU A 159 7.53 13.27 -4.72
C GLU A 159 7.87 12.92 -6.17
N TYR A 160 7.29 13.66 -7.10
CA TYR A 160 7.85 13.78 -8.45
C TYR A 160 9.16 14.53 -8.27
N GLY A 161 10.22 13.82 -7.94
CA GLY A 161 11.55 14.39 -7.93
C GLY A 161 11.75 15.10 -9.26
N ASP A 162 12.14 16.38 -9.20
CA ASP A 162 12.65 17.16 -10.32
C ASP A 162 14.03 16.61 -10.79
N SER A 163 14.20 15.28 -10.72
CA SER A 163 15.27 14.57 -11.38
C SER A 163 14.98 14.63 -12.86
N LYS A 164 15.68 15.54 -13.55
CA LYS A 164 15.90 15.60 -15.01
C LYS A 164 16.52 14.31 -15.57
N GLY A 165 15.82 13.21 -15.38
CA GLY A 165 16.25 11.85 -15.71
C GLY A 165 15.08 10.90 -15.51
N GLY A 166 13.90 11.32 -15.93
CA GLY A 166 12.74 10.44 -15.99
C GLY A 166 13.00 9.31 -16.98
N LEU A 167 12.56 8.12 -16.60
CA LEU A 167 12.64 6.81 -17.28
C LEU A 167 12.04 6.76 -18.71
N TRP A 168 11.81 7.91 -19.34
CA TRP A 168 11.10 8.12 -20.60
C TRP A 168 11.93 8.87 -21.66
N GLU A 169 13.21 9.13 -21.43
CA GLU A 169 14.13 9.39 -22.55
C GLU A 169 14.62 8.05 -23.11
N GLY A 170 13.81 7.51 -24.02
CA GLY A 170 14.19 6.45 -24.97
C GLY A 170 14.14 7.01 -26.38
#